data_AF-A0A379UYA9-F1
#
_entry.id   AF-A0A379UYA9-F1
#
_cell.length_a   1.000
_cell.length_b   1.000
_cell.length_c   1.000
_cell.angle_alpha   90.00
_cell.angle_beta   90.00
_cell.angle_gamma   90.00
#
_symmetry.space_group_name_H-M   'P 1'
#
loop_
_entity.id
_entity.type
_entity.pdbx_description
1 polymer ?
#
loop_
_entity_poly.entity_id
_entity_poly.type
_entity_poly.pdbx_seq_one_letter_code
_entity_poly.pdbx_strand_id
1 'polypeptide(L)'
;MDKKSGNKGYQTICIGGVSFFNNRSGMGKVFPSMFKESYWHPRFACTVKESMDNQIHYIQKIMAERAGSQPVMMYINIDTIHYPNHFYVEGAAPGDTVETHAAALRYIDARIDGLLNIFRQTGGETFVIVCSDHGTCYGEDGKYFHSFNHPIVNTVPYMHFLLSCNH
;
A
#
# COMPACT_ATOMS: atom_id res chain seq x y z
N MET A 1 -9.94 5.24 -10.66
CA MET A 1 -9.76 4.08 -11.56
C MET A 1 -11.14 3.65 -12.03
N ASP A 2 -11.51 3.97 -13.27
CA ASP A 2 -12.87 3.73 -13.75
C ASP A 2 -13.10 2.22 -14.01
N LYS A 3 -14.36 1.73 -14.03
CA LYS A 3 -14.73 0.35 -14.47
C LYS A 3 -14.22 0.01 -15.90
N LYS A 4 -13.60 0.98 -16.58
CA LYS A 4 -12.95 0.88 -17.89
C LYS A 4 -11.78 -0.09 -17.97
N SER A 5 -10.98 -0.33 -16.93
CA SER A 5 -9.96 -1.40 -16.98
C SER A 5 -10.62 -2.80 -17.01
N GLY A 6 -11.76 -2.95 -16.33
CA GLY A 6 -12.63 -4.12 -16.46
C GLY A 6 -13.11 -4.38 -17.90
N ASN A 7 -13.29 -3.32 -18.70
CA ASN A 7 -13.65 -3.41 -20.13
C ASN A 7 -12.50 -3.87 -21.04
N LYS A 8 -11.26 -3.94 -20.54
CA LYS A 8 -10.10 -4.46 -21.28
C LYS A 8 -9.74 -5.91 -20.87
N GLY A 9 -10.63 -6.60 -20.16
CA GLY A 9 -10.41 -8.00 -19.76
C GLY A 9 -9.57 -8.19 -18.50
N TYR A 10 -9.22 -7.10 -17.78
CA TYR A 10 -8.51 -7.20 -16.52
C TYR A 10 -9.45 -7.52 -15.35
N GLN A 11 -8.97 -8.33 -14.41
CA GLN A 11 -9.50 -8.36 -13.05
C GLN A 11 -8.93 -7.16 -12.28
N THR A 12 -9.78 -6.41 -11.61
CA THR A 12 -9.36 -5.19 -10.88
C THR A 12 -9.55 -5.41 -9.39
N ILE A 13 -8.46 -5.29 -8.64
CA ILE A 13 -8.42 -5.59 -7.22
C ILE A 13 -7.84 -4.38 -6.49
N CYS A 14 -8.44 -3.99 -5.37
CA CYS A 14 -7.75 -3.11 -4.42
C CYS A 14 -7.62 -3.77 -3.05
N ILE A 15 -6.48 -3.53 -2.40
CA ILE A 15 -6.22 -3.91 -1.02
C ILE A 15 -5.62 -2.70 -0.31
N GLY A 16 -5.97 -2.51 0.96
CA GLY A 16 -5.41 -1.41 1.73
C GLY A 16 -5.62 -1.55 3.22
N GLY A 17 -4.91 -0.72 3.96
CA GLY A 17 -4.90 -0.77 5.41
C GLY A 17 -5.58 0.40 6.10
N VAL A 18 -5.65 1.56 5.45
CA VAL A 18 -6.36 2.73 6.00
C VAL A 18 -7.89 2.61 5.89
N SER A 19 -8.60 3.43 6.67
CA SER A 19 -10.07 3.39 6.76
C SER A 19 -10.79 3.65 5.43
N PHE A 20 -10.13 4.24 4.44
CA PHE A 20 -10.65 4.40 3.07
C PHE A 20 -10.96 3.07 2.37
N PHE A 21 -10.44 1.94 2.86
CA PHE A 21 -10.64 0.61 2.29
C PHE A 21 -11.64 -0.25 3.07
N ASN A 22 -12.10 0.21 4.24
CA ASN A 22 -12.83 -0.65 5.17
C ASN A 22 -14.31 -0.90 4.81
N ASN A 23 -14.85 -0.23 3.77
CA ASN A 23 -16.25 -0.32 3.33
C ASN A 23 -17.31 0.03 4.41
N ARG A 24 -16.92 0.66 5.53
CA ARG A 24 -17.83 0.98 6.65
C ARG A 24 -18.49 2.35 6.53
N SER A 25 -17.78 3.35 6.03
CA SER A 25 -18.29 4.72 5.87
C SER A 25 -18.67 5.02 4.41
N GLY A 26 -19.40 6.11 4.17
CA GLY A 26 -19.71 6.57 2.81
C GLY A 26 -18.45 6.80 1.99
N MET A 27 -17.45 7.49 2.56
CA MET A 27 -16.15 7.72 1.91
C MET A 27 -15.35 6.43 1.71
N GLY A 28 -15.36 5.52 2.70
CA GLY A 28 -14.66 4.24 2.65
C GLY A 28 -15.27 3.23 1.67
N LYS A 29 -16.34 3.60 0.95
CA LYS A 29 -16.95 2.80 -0.14
C LYS A 29 -16.63 3.35 -1.52
N VAL A 30 -16.31 4.64 -1.65
CA VAL A 30 -16.16 5.29 -2.97
C VAL A 30 -14.99 4.68 -3.73
N PHE A 31 -13.78 4.74 -3.17
CA PHE A 31 -12.59 4.24 -3.85
C PHE A 31 -12.62 2.71 -4.03
N PRO A 32 -12.99 1.88 -3.04
CA PRO A 32 -13.12 0.44 -3.24
C PRO A 32 -14.14 0.03 -4.31
N SER A 33 -15.27 0.77 -4.44
CA SER A 33 -16.30 0.48 -5.44
C SER A 33 -15.85 0.64 -6.90
N MET A 34 -14.68 1.25 -7.10
CA MET A 34 -14.04 1.41 -8.40
C MET A 34 -13.42 0.10 -8.93
N PHE A 35 -13.24 -0.90 -8.07
CA PHE A 35 -12.60 -2.18 -8.38
C PHE A 35 -13.65 -3.30 -8.39
N LYS A 36 -13.40 -4.37 -9.16
CA LYS A 36 -14.25 -5.58 -9.14
C LYS A 36 -14.21 -6.25 -7.77
N GLU A 37 -13.06 -6.21 -7.13
CA GLU A 37 -12.84 -6.80 -5.81
C GLU A 37 -12.08 -5.82 -4.92
N SER A 38 -12.45 -5.77 -3.64
CA SER A 38 -11.79 -4.93 -2.65
C SER A 38 -11.61 -5.68 -1.34
N TYR A 39 -10.42 -5.57 -0.75
CA TYR A 39 -10.01 -6.34 0.42
C TYR A 39 -9.55 -5.41 1.54
N TRP A 40 -10.22 -5.54 2.69
CA TRP A 40 -9.81 -4.97 3.95
C TRP A 40 -10.14 -5.93 5.09
N HIS A 41 -9.17 -6.15 5.98
CA HIS A 41 -9.32 -6.94 7.18
C HIS A 41 -8.77 -6.16 8.37
N PRO A 42 -9.27 -6.38 9.60
CA PRO A 42 -8.71 -5.71 10.79
C PRO A 42 -7.19 -5.86 10.95
N ARG A 43 -6.64 -6.99 10.46
CA ARG A 43 -5.19 -7.27 10.44
C ARG A 43 -4.39 -6.42 9.44
N PHE A 44 -5.07 -5.73 8.54
CA PHE A 44 -4.45 -4.79 7.60
C PHE A 44 -4.46 -3.36 8.15
N ALA A 45 -5.07 -3.10 9.30
CA ALA A 45 -5.16 -1.72 9.80
C ALA A 45 -3.78 -1.15 10.13
N CYS A 46 -3.59 0.15 9.91
CA CYS A 46 -2.32 0.85 10.20
C CYS A 46 -1.89 0.79 11.67
N THR A 47 -2.82 0.48 12.58
CA THR A 47 -2.54 0.21 14.00
C THR A 47 -1.96 -1.17 14.26
N VAL A 48 -1.77 -2.01 13.22
CA VAL A 48 -1.18 -3.34 13.28
C VAL A 48 0.24 -3.26 12.71
N LYS A 49 1.25 -3.51 13.53
CA LYS A 49 2.67 -3.48 13.14
C LYS A 49 2.96 -4.38 11.93
N GLU A 50 2.30 -5.53 11.85
CA GLU A 50 2.46 -6.51 10.78
C GLU A 50 1.49 -6.28 9.59
N SER A 51 0.90 -5.09 9.44
CA SER A 51 -0.08 -4.79 8.38
C SER A 51 0.41 -5.21 6.98
N MET A 52 1.62 -4.77 6.60
CA MET A 52 2.18 -5.10 5.27
C MET A 52 2.40 -6.60 5.10
N ASP A 53 2.91 -7.30 6.12
CA ASP A 53 3.08 -8.75 6.09
C ASP A 53 1.75 -9.47 5.88
N ASN A 54 0.71 -9.03 6.60
CA ASN A 54 -0.64 -9.58 6.47
C ASN A 54 -1.22 -9.32 5.07
N GLN A 55 -1.00 -8.13 4.51
CA GLN A 55 -1.42 -7.80 3.15
C GLN A 55 -0.68 -8.65 2.10
N ILE A 56 0.65 -8.77 2.19
CA ILE A 56 1.47 -9.61 1.28
C ILE A 56 1.02 -11.06 1.32
N HIS A 57 0.82 -11.63 2.52
CA HIS A 57 0.33 -13.00 2.67
C HIS A 57 -1.04 -13.20 1.98
N TYR A 58 -1.93 -12.23 2.13
CA TYR A 58 -3.24 -12.28 1.49
C TYR A 58 -3.15 -12.14 -0.03
N ILE A 59 -2.31 -11.22 -0.53
CA ILE A 59 -2.04 -11.05 -1.96
C ILE A 59 -1.50 -12.35 -2.56
N GLN A 60 -0.54 -13.00 -1.89
CA GLN A 60 0.00 -14.28 -2.34
C GLN A 60 -1.09 -15.35 -2.48
N LYS A 61 -1.98 -15.44 -1.49
CA LYS A 61 -3.12 -16.37 -1.53
C LYS A 61 -4.03 -16.11 -2.73
N ILE A 62 -4.52 -14.88 -2.90
CA ILE A 62 -5.48 -14.56 -3.97
C ILE A 62 -4.85 -14.68 -5.36
N MET A 63 -3.54 -14.43 -5.49
CA MET A 63 -2.82 -14.58 -6.76
C MET A 63 -2.61 -16.06 -7.10
N ALA A 64 -2.32 -16.91 -6.12
CA ALA A 64 -2.20 -18.35 -6.32
C ALA A 64 -3.53 -18.98 -6.77
N GLU A 65 -4.65 -18.57 -6.18
CA GLU A 65 -6.00 -19.01 -6.58
C GLU A 65 -6.37 -18.60 -8.02
N ARG A 66 -5.66 -17.63 -8.60
CA ARG A 66 -5.89 -17.06 -9.94
C ARG A 66 -4.86 -17.47 -10.97
N ALA A 67 -3.96 -18.40 -10.65
CA ALA A 67 -2.97 -18.88 -11.61
C ALA A 67 -3.65 -19.33 -12.91
N GLY A 68 -3.21 -18.79 -14.06
CA GLY A 68 -3.78 -19.06 -15.39
C GLY A 68 -5.09 -18.33 -15.71
N SER A 69 -5.53 -17.38 -14.87
CA SER A 69 -6.72 -16.54 -15.12
C SER A 69 -6.41 -15.29 -15.96
N GLN A 70 -7.42 -14.43 -16.13
CA GLN A 70 -7.29 -13.10 -16.73
C GLN A 70 -6.22 -12.23 -16.04
N PRO A 71 -5.57 -11.30 -16.77
CA PRO A 71 -4.55 -10.43 -16.20
C PRO A 71 -5.13 -9.55 -15.08
N VAL A 72 -4.32 -9.28 -14.06
CA VAL A 72 -4.73 -8.53 -12.86
C VAL A 72 -4.18 -7.12 -12.92
N MET A 73 -5.03 -6.16 -12.59
CA MET A 73 -4.67 -4.80 -12.22
C MET A 73 -4.94 -4.67 -10.72
N MET A 74 -3.89 -4.46 -9.94
CA MET A 74 -3.99 -4.39 -8.48
C MET A 74 -3.55 -3.02 -7.98
N TYR A 75 -4.35 -2.44 -7.09
CA TYR A 75 -3.99 -1.28 -6.28
C TYR A 75 -3.70 -1.74 -4.85
N ILE A 76 -2.54 -1.35 -4.31
CA ILE A 76 -2.11 -1.74 -2.97
C ILE A 76 -1.82 -0.45 -2.19
N ASN A 77 -2.52 -0.25 -1.06
CA ASN A 77 -2.21 0.80 -0.11
C ASN A 77 -1.31 0.25 1.00
N ILE A 78 -0.04 0.64 0.97
CA ILE A 78 0.93 0.40 2.04
C ILE A 78 0.77 1.52 3.07
N ASP A 79 0.33 1.18 4.27
CA ASP A 79 -0.01 2.12 5.33
C ASP A 79 1.07 2.24 6.43
N THR A 80 2.20 1.55 6.26
CA THR A 80 3.25 1.39 7.29
C THR A 80 3.82 2.72 7.81
N ILE A 81 3.94 3.74 6.95
CA ILE A 81 4.42 5.08 7.36
C ILE A 81 3.30 5.99 7.88
N HIS A 82 2.04 5.56 7.80
CA HIS A 82 0.95 6.22 8.49
C HIS A 82 1.08 5.96 9.99
N TYR A 83 0.63 6.90 10.81
CA TYR A 83 0.68 6.72 12.26
C TYR A 83 -0.20 5.54 12.71
N PRO A 84 0.20 4.80 13.76
CA PRO A 84 1.47 4.91 14.49
C PRO A 84 2.65 4.18 13.80
N ASN A 85 3.81 4.82 13.70
CA ASN A 85 5.06 4.22 13.22
C ASN A 85 6.13 4.01 14.32
N HIS A 86 5.92 4.48 15.55
CA HIS A 86 6.85 4.19 16.66
C HIS A 86 7.02 2.68 16.96
N PHE A 87 6.08 1.83 16.54
CA PHE A 87 6.18 0.37 16.67
C PHE A 87 7.41 -0.26 15.98
N TYR A 88 8.01 0.44 15.01
CA TYR A 88 9.16 -0.06 14.26
C TYR A 88 10.51 0.23 14.94
N VAL A 89 10.51 0.93 16.08
CA VAL A 89 11.70 1.12 16.92
C VAL A 89 11.48 0.42 18.26
N GLU A 90 12.37 -0.49 18.61
CA GLU A 90 12.29 -1.23 19.87
C GLU A 90 12.44 -0.29 21.08
N GLY A 91 11.52 -0.38 22.03
CA GLY A 91 11.53 0.45 23.24
C GLY A 91 11.13 1.92 23.04
N ALA A 92 10.72 2.33 21.84
CA ALA A 92 10.26 3.70 21.60
C ALA A 92 9.00 4.02 22.42
N ALA A 93 8.97 5.22 23.00
CA ALA A 93 7.78 5.76 23.64
C ALA A 93 6.68 6.06 22.59
N PRO A 94 5.39 6.10 22.99
CA PRO A 94 4.33 6.53 22.09
C PRO A 94 4.60 7.93 21.53
N GLY A 95 4.63 8.04 20.20
CA GLY A 95 4.91 9.28 19.50
C GLY A 95 5.79 9.03 18.28
N ASP A 96 5.28 9.42 17.12
CA ASP A 96 5.99 9.22 15.86
C ASP A 96 6.99 10.36 15.64
N THR A 97 8.20 10.00 15.19
CA THR A 97 9.32 10.90 14.91
C THR A 97 9.92 10.60 13.54
N VAL A 98 10.88 11.42 13.10
CA VAL A 98 11.67 11.14 11.90
C VAL A 98 12.40 9.79 11.99
N GLU A 99 12.86 9.42 13.19
CA GLU A 99 13.56 8.14 13.42
C GLU A 99 12.61 6.95 13.23
N THR A 100 11.41 7.01 13.80
CA THR A 100 10.43 5.94 13.69
C THR A 100 9.84 5.84 12.29
N HIS A 101 9.71 6.98 11.59
CA HIS A 101 9.41 7.02 10.15
C HIS A 101 10.47 6.29 9.33
N ALA A 102 11.76 6.58 9.57
CA ALA A 102 12.86 5.91 8.88
C ALA A 102 12.89 4.40 9.16
N ALA A 103 12.56 3.98 10.39
CA ALA A 103 12.42 2.57 10.73
C ALA A 103 11.26 1.89 9.98
N ALA A 104 10.11 2.57 9.87
CA ALA A 104 8.98 2.11 9.05
C ALA A 104 9.36 1.96 7.57
N LEU A 105 10.12 2.90 7.00
CA LEU A 105 10.62 2.81 5.63
C LEU A 105 11.54 1.58 5.43
N ARG A 106 12.44 1.29 6.38
CA ARG A 106 13.27 0.07 6.33
C ARG A 106 12.41 -1.20 6.40
N TYR A 107 11.34 -1.17 7.18
CA TYR A 107 10.39 -2.28 7.26
C TYR A 107 9.70 -2.52 5.90
N ILE A 108 9.29 -1.46 5.19
CA ILE A 108 8.76 -1.54 3.82
C ILE A 108 9.81 -2.10 2.85
N ASP A 109 11.01 -1.52 2.86
CA ASP A 109 12.10 -1.87 1.95
C ASP A 109 12.44 -3.37 2.02
N ALA A 110 12.53 -3.92 3.23
CA ALA A 110 12.77 -5.34 3.46
C ALA A 110 11.67 -6.30 2.92
N ARG A 111 10.51 -5.77 2.51
CA ARG A 111 9.33 -6.54 2.08
C ARG A 111 8.93 -6.30 0.63
N ILE A 112 9.39 -5.20 0.03
CA ILE A 112 8.94 -4.81 -1.31
C ILE A 112 9.32 -5.86 -2.35
N ASP A 113 10.49 -6.48 -2.22
CA ASP A 113 10.92 -7.57 -3.10
C ASP A 113 10.04 -8.82 -2.97
N GLY A 114 9.60 -9.15 -1.75
CA GLY A 114 8.66 -10.25 -1.52
C GLY A 114 7.32 -10.01 -2.21
N LEU A 115 6.81 -8.77 -2.15
CA LEU A 115 5.60 -8.37 -2.87
C LEU A 115 5.79 -8.46 -4.39
N LEU A 116 6.89 -7.90 -4.92
CA LEU A 116 7.17 -7.92 -6.36
C LEU A 116 7.35 -9.36 -6.87
N ASN A 117 7.94 -10.25 -6.07
CA ASN A 117 8.12 -11.66 -6.44
C ASN A 117 6.79 -12.39 -6.68
N ILE A 118 5.70 -12.02 -5.99
CA ILE A 118 4.37 -12.59 -6.27
C ILE A 118 3.96 -12.28 -7.70
N PHE A 119 4.21 -11.06 -8.19
CA PHE A 119 3.89 -10.65 -9.55
C PHE A 119 4.83 -11.27 -10.58
N ARG A 120 6.12 -11.43 -10.26
CA ARG A 120 7.08 -12.14 -11.15
C ARG A 120 6.63 -13.58 -11.47
N GLN A 121 5.96 -14.23 -10.52
CA GLN A 121 5.48 -15.61 -10.66
C GLN A 121 4.21 -15.74 -11.53
N THR A 122 3.58 -14.63 -11.93
CA THR A 122 2.38 -14.69 -12.79
C THR A 122 2.68 -15.06 -14.25
N GLY A 123 3.95 -15.03 -14.65
CA GLY A 123 4.40 -15.36 -16.01
C GLY A 123 4.26 -14.22 -17.03
N GLY A 124 3.60 -13.11 -16.67
CA GLY A 124 3.47 -11.92 -17.51
C GLY A 124 4.34 -10.75 -17.06
N GLU A 125 4.68 -9.87 -17.99
CA GLU A 125 5.28 -8.57 -17.64
C GLU A 125 4.29 -7.72 -16.84
N THR A 126 4.76 -7.12 -15.74
CA THR A 126 3.94 -6.28 -14.87
C THR A 126 4.45 -4.84 -14.92
N PHE A 127 3.59 -3.89 -15.29
CA PHE A 127 3.89 -2.47 -15.16
C PHE A 127 3.58 -2.01 -13.72
N VAL A 128 4.62 -1.55 -13.01
CA VAL A 128 4.54 -1.16 -11.61
C VAL A 128 4.66 0.36 -11.49
N ILE A 129 3.79 0.96 -10.68
CA ILE A 129 3.92 2.34 -10.20
C ILE A 129 3.97 2.30 -8.68
N VAL A 130 4.99 2.90 -8.09
CA VAL A 130 5.14 3.09 -6.65
C VAL A 130 5.19 4.59 -6.39
N CYS A 131 4.28 5.09 -5.57
CA CYS A 131 4.28 6.47 -5.14
C CYS A 131 3.62 6.62 -3.78
N SER A 132 4.01 7.66 -3.05
CA SER A 132 3.27 8.08 -1.85
C SER A 132 2.19 9.09 -2.24
N ASP A 133 1.09 9.09 -1.50
CA ASP A 133 -0.01 10.04 -1.64
C ASP A 133 0.31 11.41 -1.05
N HIS A 134 1.12 11.46 0.02
CA HIS A 134 1.66 12.68 0.62
C HIS A 134 2.87 12.39 1.52
N GLY A 135 3.70 13.39 1.77
CA GLY A 135 4.70 13.38 2.83
C GLY A 135 4.11 13.72 4.21
N THR A 136 4.95 13.86 5.22
CA THR A 136 4.52 14.18 6.59
C THR A 136 5.58 15.02 7.31
N CYS A 137 5.14 16.00 8.09
CA CYS A 137 6.00 16.80 8.97
C CYS A 137 6.13 16.16 10.35
N TYR A 138 7.28 16.36 10.99
CA TYR A 138 7.60 15.97 12.37
C TYR A 138 8.06 17.14 13.25
N GLY A 139 7.71 18.37 12.86
CA GLY A 139 8.00 19.60 13.61
C GLY A 139 8.55 20.73 12.75
N GLU A 140 8.80 20.49 11.45
CA GLU A 140 9.28 21.51 10.52
C GLU A 140 8.28 22.68 10.46
N ASP A 141 8.80 23.90 10.61
CA ASP A 141 8.00 25.14 10.72
C ASP A 141 6.89 25.09 11.78
N GLY A 142 7.08 24.29 12.84
CA GLY A 142 6.08 24.07 13.88
C GLY A 142 4.87 23.25 13.42
N LYS A 143 4.96 22.58 12.27
CA LYS A 143 3.92 21.74 11.69
C LYS A 143 4.18 20.27 11.99
N TYR A 144 3.09 19.53 12.20
CA TYR A 144 3.11 18.10 12.44
C TYR A 144 2.10 17.42 11.52
N PHE A 145 2.45 16.22 11.06
CA PHE A 145 1.62 15.40 10.17
C PHE A 145 1.42 16.03 8.79
N HIS A 146 0.20 15.95 8.26
CA HIS A 146 -0.16 16.30 6.89
C HIS A 146 -1.55 16.94 6.85
N SER A 147 -2.16 17.08 5.66
CA SER A 147 -3.44 17.79 5.39
C SER A 147 -3.33 19.32 5.35
N PHE A 148 -2.16 19.85 4.99
CA PHE A 148 -1.93 21.28 4.74
C PHE A 148 -0.88 21.45 3.63
N ASN A 149 -0.88 22.62 2.98
CA ASN A 149 0.09 22.90 1.92
C ASN A 149 1.47 23.20 2.52
N HIS A 150 2.41 22.28 2.35
CA HIS A 150 3.80 22.43 2.81
C HIS A 150 4.74 21.63 1.89
N PRO A 151 5.95 22.13 1.58
CA PRO A 151 6.88 21.43 0.69
C PRO A 151 7.16 19.97 1.10
N ILE A 152 7.31 19.69 2.40
CA ILE A 152 7.53 18.32 2.91
C ILE A 152 6.30 17.44 2.72
N VAL A 153 5.09 17.98 2.84
CA VAL A 153 3.85 17.22 2.61
C VAL A 153 3.63 16.95 1.11
N ASN A 154 4.11 17.85 0.24
CA ASN A 154 3.91 17.73 -1.20
C ASN A 154 5.03 16.98 -1.94
N THR A 155 6.20 16.83 -1.31
CA THR A 155 7.34 16.13 -1.91
C THR A 155 7.25 14.65 -1.59
N VAL A 156 6.95 13.84 -2.60
CA VAL A 156 6.71 12.39 -2.45
C VAL A 156 7.64 11.57 -3.35
N PRO A 157 8.04 10.36 -2.92
CA PRO A 157 8.72 9.42 -3.81
C PRO A 157 7.78 8.96 -4.92
N TYR A 158 8.33 8.80 -6.12
CA TYR A 158 7.65 8.24 -7.28
C TYR A 158 8.63 7.38 -8.10
N MET A 159 8.19 6.20 -8.51
CA MET A 159 8.93 5.31 -9.39
C MET A 159 7.94 4.52 -10.26
N HIS A 160 8.28 4.27 -11.52
CA HIS A 160 7.61 3.26 -12.34
C HIS A 160 8.62 2.44 -13.11
N PHE A 161 8.29 1.18 -13.38
CA PHE A 161 9.14 0.28 -14.14
C PHE A 161 8.35 -0.93 -14.66
N LEU A 162 8.94 -1.66 -15.60
CA LEU A 162 8.46 -2.98 -16.01
C LEU A 162 9.16 -4.04 -15.17
N LEU A 163 8.37 -4.91 -14.57
CA LEU A 163 8.80 -6.07 -13.81
C LEU A 163 8.70 -7.31 -14.70
N SER A 164 9.85 -7.88 -15.05
CA SER A 164 9.92 -9.13 -15.82
C SER A 164 9.47 -10.33 -14.98
N CYS A 165 8.85 -11.31 -15.62
CA CYS A 165 8.51 -12.58 -15.00
C CYS A 165 9.76 -13.42 -14.73
N ASN A 166 9.64 -14.39 -13.81
CA ASN A 166 10.67 -15.43 -13.68
C ASN A 166 10.60 -16.37 -14.89
N HIS A 167 11.75 -16.66 -15.49
CA HIS A 167 11.87 -17.68 -16.53
C HIS A 167 11.68 -19.10 -15.97
#